data_AF-A0A843MIQ0-F1
#
_entry.id   AF-A0A843MIQ0-F1
#
_cell.length_a   1.000
_cell.length_b   1.000
_cell.length_c   1.000
_cell.angle_alpha   90.00
_cell.angle_beta   90.00
_cell.angle_gamma   90.00
#
_symmetry.space_group_name_H-M   'P 1'
#
loop_
_entity.id
_entity.type
_entity.pdbx_description
1 polymer ?
#
loop_
_entity_poly.entity_id
_entity_poly.type
_entity_poly.pdbx_seq_one_letter_code
_entity_poly.pdbx_strand_id
1 'polypeptide(L)' 'AAPQQSGAKQGASLSDDEILSLVRSLYEGKAAGKAKVISALTGKGFTREEAESRIRTLMGQGDLYAPRPDILKVL' A
#
# COMPACT_ATOMS: atom_id res chain seq x y z
N ALA A 1 25.29 22.25 10.38
CA ALA A 1 24.00 22.81 10.80
C ALA A 1 22.89 22.11 10.01
N ALA A 2 21.90 21.59 10.74
CA ALA A 2 20.56 21.12 10.35
C ALA A 2 20.35 20.31 9.04
N PRO A 3 19.89 19.04 9.12
CA PRO A 3 19.30 18.39 7.95
C PRO A 3 18.04 19.14 7.52
N GLN A 4 17.97 19.49 6.23
CA GLN A 4 16.76 20.01 5.58
C GLN A 4 15.74 18.89 5.45
N GLN A 5 15.12 18.51 6.57
CA GLN A 5 13.88 17.74 6.53
C GLN A 5 12.75 18.75 6.36
N SER A 6 12.65 19.26 5.13
CA SER A 6 11.52 20.06 4.64
C SER A 6 10.24 19.38 5.08
N GLY A 7 9.45 20.10 5.87
CA GLY A 7 8.23 19.61 6.48
C GLY A 7 7.38 18.86 5.47
N ALA A 8 7.37 17.53 5.61
CA ALA A 8 6.30 16.72 5.07
C ALA A 8 5.03 17.29 5.71
N LYS A 9 4.20 17.95 4.89
CA LYS A 9 2.77 17.94 5.15
C LYS A 9 2.45 16.48 5.45
N GLN A 10 2.17 16.17 6.71
CA GLN A 10 1.68 14.87 7.15
C GLN A 10 0.28 14.68 6.57
N GLY A 11 0.16 14.66 5.25
CA GLY A 11 -1.01 14.19 4.54
C GLY A 11 -0.92 12.68 4.57
N ALA A 12 -1.32 12.09 5.70
CA ALA A 12 -1.55 10.65 5.87
C ALA A 12 -0.61 9.74 5.08
N SER A 13 0.71 9.95 5.09
CA SER A 13 1.63 9.03 4.42
C SER A 13 1.75 7.77 5.25
N LEU A 14 0.89 6.79 5.02
CA LEU A 14 1.19 5.41 5.36
C LEU A 14 2.52 5.02 4.71
N SER A 15 3.45 4.58 5.54
CA SER A 15 4.69 3.98 5.08
C SER A 15 4.39 2.73 4.26
N ASP A 16 5.29 2.38 3.35
CA ASP A 16 5.24 1.16 2.55
C ASP A 16 4.98 -0.09 3.42
N ASP A 17 5.59 -0.13 4.61
CA ASP A 17 5.39 -1.16 5.63
C ASP A 17 3.93 -1.29 6.12
N GLU A 18 3.21 -0.16 6.29
CA GLU A 18 1.80 -0.19 6.69
C GLU A 18 0.91 -0.73 5.57
N ILE A 19 1.26 -0.48 4.31
CA ILE A 19 0.54 -1.03 3.16
C ILE A 19 0.79 -2.53 3.06
N LEU A 20 2.03 -2.98 3.23
CA LEU A 20 2.38 -4.40 3.28
C LEU A 20 1.68 -5.11 4.45
N SER A 21 1.65 -4.48 5.62
CA SER A 21 0.91 -4.97 6.79
C SER A 21 -0.58 -5.07 6.53
N LEU A 22 -1.17 -4.08 5.83
CA LEU A 22 -2.57 -4.11 5.39
C LEU A 22 -2.85 -5.24 4.42
N VAL A 23 -2.01 -5.42 3.38
CA VAL A 23 -2.14 -6.53 2.44
C VAL A 23 -2.02 -7.85 3.19
N ARG A 24 -1.04 -7.99 4.09
CA ARG A 24 -0.80 -9.20 4.88
C ARG A 24 -1.95 -9.51 5.83
N SER A 25 -2.53 -8.50 6.48
CA SER A 25 -3.71 -8.64 7.35
C SER A 25 -4.96 -9.01 6.53
N LEU A 26 -5.14 -8.42 5.35
CA LEU A 26 -6.19 -8.81 4.41
C LEU A 26 -5.95 -10.19 3.77
N TYR A 27 -4.74 -10.73 3.90
CA TYR A 27 -4.29 -12.01 3.35
C TYR A 27 -4.49 -13.19 4.30
N GLU A 28 -5.03 -13.02 5.52
CA GLU A 28 -5.37 -14.12 6.47
C GLU A 28 -6.46 -15.09 5.95
N GLY A 29 -6.18 -15.80 4.86
CA GLY A 29 -6.82 -17.03 4.46
C GLY A 29 -7.50 -17.08 3.08
N LYS A 30 -7.70 -15.95 2.36
CA LYS A 30 -8.50 -15.99 1.10
C LYS A 30 -8.06 -15.09 -0.05
N ALA A 31 -6.84 -14.55 -0.03
CA ALA A 31 -6.34 -13.53 -0.93
C ALA A 31 -6.86 -12.11 -0.65
N ALA A 32 -5.94 -11.16 -0.54
CA ALA A 32 -6.27 -9.75 -0.42
C ALA A 32 -6.71 -9.24 -1.79
N GLY A 33 -8.01 -9.05 -1.97
CA GLY A 33 -8.52 -8.45 -3.20
C GLY A 33 -7.90 -7.07 -3.40
N LYS A 34 -7.35 -6.76 -4.58
CA LYS A 34 -6.79 -5.43 -4.90
C LYS A 34 -7.78 -4.31 -4.51
N ALA A 35 -9.06 -4.53 -4.78
CA ALA A 35 -10.15 -3.61 -4.40
C ALA A 35 -10.32 -3.42 -2.88
N LYS A 36 -10.09 -4.47 -2.07
CA LYS A 36 -10.13 -4.37 -0.59
C LYS A 36 -8.95 -3.57 -0.07
N VAL A 37 -7.77 -3.80 -0.62
CA VAL A 37 -6.55 -3.06 -0.26
C VAL A 37 -6.72 -1.59 -0.61
N ILE A 38 -7.17 -1.28 -1.83
CA ILE A 38 -7.50 0.10 -2.25
C ILE A 38 -8.54 0.70 -1.31
N SER A 39 -9.64 0.00 -1.00
CA SER A 39 -10.69 0.51 -0.11
C SER A 39 -10.16 0.81 1.30
N ALA A 40 -9.27 -0.04 1.82
CA ALA A 40 -8.67 0.16 3.13
C ALA A 40 -7.70 1.36 3.14
N LEU A 41 -6.93 1.53 2.07
CA LEU A 41 -6.07 2.70 1.88
C LEU A 41 -6.91 3.98 1.75
N THR A 42 -8.02 3.93 1.01
CA THR A 42 -8.97 5.04 0.91
C THR A 42 -9.65 5.36 2.25
N GLY A 43 -10.00 4.34 3.04
CA GLY A 43 -10.49 4.53 4.42
C GLY A 43 -9.48 5.19 5.36
N LYS A 44 -8.18 5.09 5.03
CA LYS A 44 -7.09 5.76 5.74
C LYS A 44 -6.72 7.14 5.16
N GLY A 45 -7.42 7.61 4.13
CA GLY A 45 -7.25 8.95 3.54
C GLY A 45 -6.50 9.01 2.22
N PHE A 46 -6.16 7.87 1.60
CA PHE A 46 -5.54 7.84 0.28
C PHE A 46 -6.55 7.98 -0.86
N THR A 47 -6.17 8.66 -1.92
CA THR A 47 -6.91 8.52 -3.16
C THR A 47 -6.70 7.13 -3.77
N ARG A 48 -7.66 6.67 -4.57
CA ARG A 48 -7.53 5.41 -5.29
C ARG A 48 -6.27 5.38 -6.16
N GLU A 49 -5.93 6.49 -6.81
CA GLU A 49 -4.76 6.61 -7.66
C GLU A 49 -3.46 6.46 -6.86
N GLU A 50 -3.36 7.10 -5.68
CA GLU A 50 -2.21 6.95 -4.80
C GLU A 50 -2.07 5.52 -4.29
N ALA A 51 -3.17 4.90 -3.88
CA ALA A 51 -3.20 3.50 -3.46
C ALA A 51 -2.69 2.56 -4.58
N GLU A 52 -3.21 2.73 -5.80
CA GLU A 52 -2.78 1.94 -6.96
C GLU A 52 -1.33 2.20 -7.34
N SER A 53 -0.86 3.45 -7.26
CA SER A 53 0.53 3.81 -7.50
C SER A 53 1.46 3.13 -6.50
N ARG A 54 1.14 3.17 -5.20
CA ARG A 54 1.91 2.52 -4.15
C ARG A 54 1.96 1.00 -4.31
N ILE A 55 0.82 0.38 -4.61
CA ILE A 55 0.76 -1.06 -4.89
C ILE A 55 1.69 -1.42 -6.06
N ARG A 56 1.74 -0.60 -7.13
CA ARG A 56 2.68 -0.82 -8.24
C ARG A 56 4.13 -0.62 -7.84
N THR A 57 4.44 0.38 -7.01
CA THR A 57 5.79 0.59 -6.49
C THR A 57 6.27 -0.63 -5.71
N LEU A 58 5.46 -1.14 -4.77
CA LEU A 58 5.76 -2.33 -3.98
C LEU A 58 5.89 -3.58 -4.86
N MET A 59 5.09 -3.68 -5.93
CA MET A 59 5.26 -4.75 -6.92
C MET A 59 6.56 -4.64 -7.71
N GLY A 60 6.99 -3.43 -8.05
CA GLY A 60 8.26 -3.18 -8.71
C GLY A 60 9.48 -3.43 -7.80
N GLN A 61 9.33 -3.24 -6.50
CA GLN A 61 10.36 -3.52 -5.49
C GLN A 61 10.48 -5.03 -5.17
N GLY A 62 9.43 -5.81 -5.46
CA GLY A 62 9.40 -7.25 -5.16
C GLY A 62 8.87 -7.57 -3.77
N ASP A 63 8.34 -6.59 -3.02
CA ASP A 63 7.65 -6.81 -1.74
C ASP A 63 6.21 -7.33 -1.94
N LEU A 64 5.64 -7.05 -3.10
CA LEU A 64 4.27 -7.42 -3.47
C LEU A 64 4.27 -8.10 -4.84
N TYR A 65 3.33 -9.02 -5.02
CA TYR A 65 3.09 -9.67 -6.30
C TYR A 65 1.59 -9.88 -6.49
N ALA A 66 1.13 -9.66 -7.72
CA ALA A 66 -0.26 -9.87 -8.11
C ALA A 66 -0.39 -11.17 -8.92
N PRO A 67 -0.73 -12.33 -8.30
CA PRO A 67 -0.99 -13.58 -9.03
C PRO A 67 -2.17 -13.47 -9.99
N ARG A 68 -3.11 -12.56 -9.71
CA ARG A 68 -4.27 -12.25 -10.55
C ARG A 68 -4.48 -10.74 -10.53
N PRO A 69 -5.10 -10.16 -11.56
CA PRO A 69 -5.41 -8.73 -11.60
C PRO A 69 -6.18 -8.24 -10.36
N ASP A 70 -6.98 -9.12 -9.76
CA ASP A 70 -7.80 -8.83 -8.59
C ASP A 70 -7.18 -9.26 -7.25
N ILE A 71 -6.01 -9.90 -7.22
CA ILE A 71 -5.41 -10.44 -6.00
C ILE A 71 -4.02 -9.85 -5.79
N LEU A 72 -3.77 -9.36 -4.58
CA LEU A 72 -2.45 -8.96 -4.10
C LEU A 72 -1.94 -9.95 -3.05
N LYS A 73 -0.64 -10.26 -3.14
CA LYS A 73 0.07 -11.16 -2.22
C LYS A 73 1.43 -10.57 -1.88
N VAL A 74 1.74 -10.47 -0.59
CA VAL A 74 3.08 -10.10 -0.12
C VAL A 74 4.02 -11.29 -0.36
N LEU A 75 5.23 -11.01 -0.84
CA LEU A 75 6.27 -12.02 -1.09
C LEU A 75 7.02 -12.43 0.18
#